data_AF-A0A3N5Q689-F1
#
_entry.id   AF-A0A3N5Q689-F1
#
_cell.length_a   1.000
_cell.length_b   1.000
_cell.length_c   1.000
_cell.angle_alpha   90.00
_cell.angle_beta   90.00
_cell.angle_gamma   90.00
#
_symmetry.space_group_name_H-M   'P 1'
#
loop_
_entity.id
_entity.type
_entity.pdbx_description
1 polymer ?
#
loop_
_entity_poly.entity_id
_entity_poly.type
_entity_poly.pdbx_seq_one_letter_code
_entity_poly.pdbx_strand_id
1 'polypeptide(L)'
;MEKNMRLASILAAAAMVLCLGQGASADLTWYGDGALPGGPGTWDAVAPNWSPDGTTFQTWANGENAIFETAGGIVSLDSAVTLGNLTFSADGYSIVGTLPENTLSFDADKTITTDSNAAISAVITGNGFTKAGLGALTLSGENTLTGGTILSAGTLNLNNAAALGTTNAALVINGGSLGNTSGTDITLAGNRAVTVNGDFGFSGTNALN
;
A
#
# COMPACT_ATOMS: atom_id res chain seq x y z
N MET A 1 -4.43 -10.76 -73.83
CA MET A 1 -4.11 -11.43 -72.56
C MET A 1 -2.89 -10.74 -72.00
N GLU A 2 -3.06 -9.87 -71.00
CA GLU A 2 -2.12 -9.78 -69.89
C GLU A 2 -2.74 -8.94 -68.78
N LYS A 3 -2.74 -9.59 -67.63
CA LYS A 3 -3.32 -9.26 -66.34
C LYS A 3 -2.34 -8.32 -65.67
N ASN A 4 -2.73 -7.14 -65.20
CA ASN A 4 -2.01 -6.49 -64.10
C ASN A 4 -2.95 -5.65 -63.24
N MET A 5 -2.97 -6.06 -61.99
CA MET A 5 -3.91 -5.73 -60.94
C MET A 5 -3.11 -4.98 -59.88
N ARG A 6 -3.68 -3.88 -59.37
CA ARG A 6 -3.42 -3.21 -58.07
C ARG A 6 -2.08 -2.47 -57.91
N LEU A 7 -2.18 -1.24 -57.43
CA LEU A 7 -1.73 -0.86 -56.09
C LEU A 7 -2.29 0.54 -55.76
N ALA A 8 -3.29 0.56 -54.88
CA ALA A 8 -3.68 1.75 -54.14
C ALA A 8 -2.78 1.83 -52.90
N SER A 9 -2.09 2.94 -52.72
CA SER A 9 -1.36 3.25 -51.49
C SER A 9 -1.60 4.72 -51.14
N ILE A 10 -2.73 4.97 -50.48
CA ILE A 10 -2.94 6.19 -49.70
C ILE A 10 -2.30 5.92 -48.35
N LEU A 11 -1.14 6.52 -48.09
CA LEU A 11 -0.56 6.54 -46.76
C LEU A 11 -1.19 7.71 -46.00
N ALA A 12 -2.23 7.43 -45.21
CA ALA A 12 -2.70 8.36 -44.20
C ALA A 12 -1.78 8.23 -42.98
N ALA A 13 -0.90 9.21 -42.78
CA ALA A 13 -0.12 9.32 -41.55
C ALA A 13 -1.08 9.77 -40.43
N ALA A 14 -1.53 8.82 -39.61
CA ALA A 14 -2.16 9.16 -38.33
C ALA A 14 -1.04 9.59 -37.37
N ALA A 15 -0.99 10.89 -37.06
CA ALA A 15 -0.21 11.38 -35.94
C ALA A 15 -0.85 10.84 -34.65
N MET A 16 -0.25 9.78 -34.10
CA MET A 16 -0.56 9.33 -32.76
C MET A 16 0.03 10.37 -31.80
N VAL A 17 -0.82 11.25 -31.30
CA VAL A 17 -0.53 12.03 -30.10
C VAL A 17 -0.46 11.01 -28.96
N LEU A 18 0.76 10.60 -28.60
CA LEU A 18 1.01 9.86 -27.37
C LEU A 18 0.77 10.86 -26.23
N CYS A 19 -0.42 10.83 -25.67
CA CYS A 19 -0.66 11.41 -24.37
C CYS A 19 0.24 10.63 -23.39
N LEU A 20 1.34 11.24 -22.93
CA LEU A 20 2.15 10.72 -21.83
C LEU A 20 1.38 10.92 -20.51
N GLY A 21 0.19 10.33 -20.44
CA GLY A 21 -0.42 10.02 -19.16
C GLY A 21 0.35 8.82 -18.63
N GLN A 22 0.97 8.99 -17.46
CA GLN A 22 1.32 7.87 -16.57
C GLN A 22 0.26 6.76 -16.74
N GLY A 23 0.68 5.59 -17.21
CA GLY A 23 -0.20 4.44 -17.32
C GLY A 23 -0.87 4.17 -15.97
N ALA A 24 -2.07 3.57 -15.98
CA ALA A 24 -2.65 3.07 -14.75
C ALA A 24 -1.66 2.11 -14.06
N SER A 25 -1.52 2.22 -12.74
CA SER A 25 -0.72 1.30 -11.93
C SER A 25 -1.15 -0.14 -12.19
N ALA A 26 -0.20 -1.00 -12.55
CA ALA A 26 -0.37 -2.43 -12.68
C ALA A 26 -0.43 -3.10 -11.31
N ASP A 27 -1.16 -4.21 -11.25
CA ASP A 27 -1.27 -5.06 -10.07
C ASP A 27 -0.17 -6.11 -10.09
N LEU A 28 0.69 -6.10 -9.06
CA LEU A 28 1.82 -7.00 -8.92
C LEU A 28 1.69 -7.86 -7.67
N THR A 29 1.75 -9.18 -7.85
CA THR A 29 1.76 -10.15 -6.76
C THR A 29 3.18 -10.35 -6.24
N TRP A 30 3.32 -10.37 -4.92
CA TRP A 30 4.56 -10.66 -4.20
C TRP A 30 4.89 -12.16 -4.19
N TYR A 31 6.15 -12.51 -4.48
CA TYR A 31 6.68 -13.89 -4.44
C TYR A 31 7.83 -14.08 -3.44
N GLY A 32 8.30 -13.00 -2.83
CA GLY A 32 9.40 -13.04 -1.86
C GLY A 32 10.63 -13.75 -2.39
N ASP A 33 11.36 -14.43 -1.51
CA ASP A 33 12.56 -15.20 -1.85
C ASP A 33 12.22 -16.57 -2.50
N GLY A 34 10.94 -16.88 -2.67
CA GLY A 34 10.44 -18.17 -3.15
C GLY A 34 9.92 -18.16 -4.59
N ALA A 35 9.52 -19.34 -5.07
CA ALA A 35 8.89 -19.51 -6.40
C ALA A 35 7.34 -19.57 -6.33
N LEU A 36 6.77 -19.48 -5.13
CA LEU A 36 5.33 -19.46 -4.89
C LEU A 36 4.93 -18.07 -4.37
N PRO A 37 3.67 -17.63 -4.61
CA PRO A 37 3.21 -16.36 -4.07
C PRO A 37 3.36 -16.30 -2.55
N GLY A 38 3.87 -15.17 -2.08
CA GLY A 38 4.02 -14.85 -0.66
C GLY A 38 5.38 -15.15 -0.04
N GLY A 39 5.37 -15.33 1.27
CA GLY A 39 6.57 -15.60 2.06
C GLY A 39 7.40 -14.35 2.38
N PRO A 40 8.52 -14.52 3.10
CA PRO A 40 9.44 -13.44 3.40
C PRO A 40 10.28 -13.05 2.18
N GLY A 41 10.86 -11.85 2.21
CA GLY A 41 11.86 -11.42 1.23
C GLY A 41 12.14 -9.93 1.28
N THR A 42 13.01 -9.48 0.37
CA THR A 42 13.40 -8.08 0.24
C THR A 42 12.59 -7.36 -0.84
N TRP A 43 11.97 -6.23 -0.49
CA TRP A 43 11.31 -5.35 -1.43
C TRP A 43 12.23 -4.16 -1.75
N ASP A 44 12.77 -4.20 -2.96
CA ASP A 44 13.62 -3.18 -3.56
C ASP A 44 13.37 -3.08 -5.07
N ALA A 45 14.14 -2.24 -5.77
CA ALA A 45 14.09 -2.07 -7.22
C ALA A 45 15.07 -3.00 -7.99
N VAL A 46 15.65 -4.00 -7.33
CA VAL A 46 16.75 -4.84 -7.85
C VAL A 46 16.34 -6.31 -7.96
N ALA A 47 15.70 -6.86 -6.93
CA ALA A 47 15.27 -8.25 -6.87
C ALA A 47 13.93 -8.45 -7.62
N PRO A 48 13.82 -9.47 -8.49
CA PRO A 48 12.62 -9.71 -9.28
C PRO A 48 11.54 -10.48 -8.48
N ASN A 49 11.10 -9.91 -7.35
CA ASN A 49 10.19 -10.57 -6.40
C ASN A 49 8.70 -10.31 -6.69
N TRP A 50 8.39 -9.75 -7.87
CA TRP A 50 7.05 -9.33 -8.26
C TRP A 50 6.63 -9.97 -9.58
N SER A 51 5.36 -10.33 -9.72
CA SER A 51 4.81 -10.84 -10.97
C SER A 51 3.36 -10.41 -11.19
N PRO A 52 2.98 -9.98 -12.40
CA PRO A 52 1.59 -9.65 -12.73
C PRO A 52 0.75 -10.89 -13.12
N ASP A 53 1.41 -12.00 -13.49
CA ASP A 53 0.76 -13.19 -14.07
C ASP A 53 1.21 -14.51 -13.41
N GLY A 54 2.14 -14.44 -12.47
CA GLY A 54 2.74 -15.57 -11.77
C GLY A 54 3.74 -16.40 -12.57
N THR A 55 4.17 -15.91 -13.72
CA THR A 55 5.14 -16.56 -14.60
C THR A 55 6.28 -15.62 -15.03
N THR A 56 6.00 -14.33 -15.15
CA THR A 56 6.95 -13.28 -15.52
C THR A 56 7.37 -12.53 -14.27
N PHE A 57 8.61 -12.74 -13.83
CA PHE A 57 9.16 -12.06 -12.65
C PHE A 57 9.84 -10.76 -13.05
N GLN A 58 9.59 -9.71 -12.28
CA GLN A 58 10.12 -8.37 -12.51
C GLN A 58 10.47 -7.68 -11.20
N THR A 59 11.34 -6.67 -11.31
CA THR A 59 11.67 -5.78 -10.19
C THR A 59 10.51 -4.85 -9.88
N TRP A 60 10.51 -4.28 -8.68
CA TRP A 60 9.53 -3.24 -8.36
C TRP A 60 9.72 -2.00 -9.24
N ALA A 61 8.63 -1.52 -9.84
CA ALA A 61 8.56 -0.18 -10.43
C ALA A 61 7.75 0.73 -9.50
N ASN A 62 8.26 1.94 -9.25
CA ASN A 62 7.58 2.87 -8.35
C ASN A 62 6.22 3.31 -8.92
N GLY A 63 5.21 3.30 -8.04
CA GLY A 63 3.83 3.65 -8.39
C GLY A 63 2.93 2.47 -8.75
N GLU A 64 3.45 1.24 -8.80
CA GLU A 64 2.65 0.04 -9.04
C GLU A 64 1.83 -0.38 -7.82
N ASN A 65 0.80 -1.21 -8.00
CA ASN A 65 0.00 -1.74 -6.89
C ASN A 65 0.63 -3.05 -6.38
N ALA A 66 0.76 -3.19 -5.07
CA ALA A 66 1.33 -4.36 -4.42
C ALA A 66 0.24 -5.27 -3.84
N ILE A 67 0.31 -6.57 -4.18
CA ILE A 67 -0.62 -7.60 -3.72
C ILE A 67 0.16 -8.68 -2.96
N PHE A 68 -0.25 -8.89 -1.70
CA PHE A 68 0.31 -9.86 -0.78
C PHE A 68 -0.72 -10.96 -0.51
N GLU A 69 -0.47 -12.18 -0.98
CA GLU A 69 -1.43 -13.29 -0.94
C GLU A 69 -0.80 -14.62 -0.50
N THR A 70 -1.62 -15.67 -0.37
CA THR A 70 -1.23 -17.06 -0.08
C THR A 70 -0.56 -17.31 1.28
N ALA A 71 0.68 -16.86 1.49
CA ALA A 71 1.45 -17.12 2.70
C ALA A 71 2.11 -15.82 3.22
N GLY A 72 1.85 -15.46 4.48
CA GLY A 72 2.49 -14.30 5.09
C GLY A 72 3.99 -14.47 5.32
N GLY A 73 4.67 -13.35 5.54
CA GLY A 73 6.09 -13.29 5.86
C GLY A 73 6.56 -11.88 6.17
N ILE A 74 7.82 -11.77 6.59
CA ILE A 74 8.49 -10.47 6.78
C ILE A 74 8.94 -9.95 5.42
N VAL A 75 8.43 -8.79 5.04
CA VAL A 75 8.81 -8.09 3.81
C VAL A 75 9.72 -6.93 4.22
N SER A 76 11.01 -7.05 3.93
CA SER A 76 12.01 -6.06 4.32
C SER A 76 12.23 -5.05 3.21
N LEU A 77 12.00 -3.78 3.48
CA LEU A 77 12.39 -2.69 2.58
C LEU A 77 13.90 -2.51 2.65
N ASP A 78 14.57 -2.52 1.49
CA ASP A 78 16.00 -2.18 1.35
C ASP A 78 16.23 -0.85 0.60
N SER A 79 15.14 -0.16 0.28
CA SER A 79 15.14 1.20 -0.26
C SER A 79 13.81 1.88 0.00
N ALA A 80 13.72 3.18 -0.27
CA ALA A 80 12.44 3.87 -0.31
C ALA A 80 11.60 3.36 -1.48
N VAL A 81 10.38 2.91 -1.18
CA VAL A 81 9.43 2.37 -2.16
C VAL A 81 8.25 3.32 -2.29
N THR A 82 7.99 3.80 -3.50
CA THR A 82 6.73 4.49 -3.81
C THR A 82 5.73 3.47 -4.32
N LEU A 83 4.58 3.37 -3.67
CA LEU A 83 3.51 2.45 -4.07
C LEU A 83 2.32 3.18 -4.67
N GLY A 84 1.57 2.46 -5.49
CA GLY A 84 0.16 2.70 -5.79
C GLY A 84 -0.69 2.24 -4.61
N ASN A 85 -1.56 1.25 -4.81
CA ASN A 85 -2.36 0.64 -3.74
C ASN A 85 -1.65 -0.57 -3.11
N LEU A 86 -2.10 -0.95 -1.92
CA LEU A 86 -1.58 -2.07 -1.15
C LEU A 86 -2.72 -3.01 -0.77
N THR A 87 -2.61 -4.30 -1.10
CA THR A 87 -3.63 -5.30 -0.78
C THR A 87 -3.01 -6.47 -0.03
N PHE A 88 -3.62 -6.84 1.11
CA PHE A 88 -3.27 -8.03 1.88
C PHE A 88 -4.44 -9.01 1.91
N SER A 89 -4.26 -10.14 1.23
CA SER A 89 -5.27 -11.22 1.09
C SER A 89 -4.91 -12.48 1.88
N ALA A 90 -3.84 -12.46 2.67
CA ALA A 90 -3.49 -13.52 3.62
C ALA A 90 -2.92 -12.94 4.92
N ASP A 91 -3.06 -13.67 6.03
CA ASP A 91 -2.52 -13.28 7.33
C ASP A 91 -0.99 -13.44 7.39
N GLY A 92 -0.37 -12.72 8.33
CA GLY A 92 1.04 -12.94 8.71
C GLY A 92 2.05 -12.09 7.97
N TYR A 93 1.60 -11.17 7.10
CA TYR A 93 2.49 -10.18 6.49
C TYR A 93 2.91 -9.10 7.48
N SER A 94 4.22 -8.81 7.48
CA SER A 94 4.81 -7.69 8.23
C SER A 94 5.79 -6.94 7.33
N ILE A 95 5.43 -5.72 6.93
CA ILE A 95 6.36 -4.84 6.19
C ILE A 95 7.24 -4.10 7.19
N VAL A 96 8.55 -4.26 7.07
CA VAL A 96 9.56 -3.68 7.96
C VAL A 96 10.54 -2.83 7.15
N GLY A 97 11.09 -1.79 7.77
CA GLY A 97 12.06 -0.91 7.14
C GLY A 97 12.94 -0.24 8.18
N THR A 98 14.18 0.06 7.80
CA THR A 98 15.14 0.77 8.64
C THR A 98 15.23 2.24 8.21
N LEU A 99 15.08 3.15 9.17
CA LEU A 99 15.25 4.58 8.93
C LEU A 99 16.74 4.95 8.74
N PRO A 100 17.03 6.01 7.96
CA PRO A 100 16.07 6.92 7.32
C PRO A 100 15.61 6.52 5.92
N GLU A 101 16.21 5.49 5.31
CA GLU A 101 16.11 5.24 3.87
C GLU A 101 14.92 4.33 3.49
N ASN A 102 14.59 3.34 4.30
CA ASN A 102 13.72 2.24 3.87
C ASN A 102 12.28 2.49 4.29
N THR A 103 11.62 3.35 3.53
CA THR A 103 10.27 3.87 3.81
C THR A 103 9.25 3.46 2.76
N LEU A 104 7.97 3.42 3.15
CA LEU A 104 6.85 3.40 2.21
C LEU A 104 6.43 4.86 1.93
N SER A 105 6.42 5.25 0.66
CA SER A 105 6.11 6.61 0.21
C SER A 105 4.77 6.66 -0.52
N PHE A 106 3.87 7.52 -0.05
CA PHE A 106 2.56 7.78 -0.68
C PHE A 106 2.60 9.12 -1.41
N ASP A 107 2.75 9.08 -2.74
CA ASP A 107 2.81 10.28 -3.60
C ASP A 107 1.43 10.90 -3.92
N ALA A 108 0.36 10.19 -3.58
CA ALA A 108 -1.04 10.66 -3.55
C ALA A 108 -1.81 9.80 -2.53
N ASP A 109 -3.09 10.11 -2.29
CA ASP A 109 -3.92 9.28 -1.41
C ASP A 109 -4.00 7.83 -1.93
N LYS A 110 -3.59 6.87 -1.09
CA LYS A 110 -3.57 5.44 -1.43
C LYS A 110 -4.67 4.67 -0.73
N THR A 111 -4.96 3.47 -1.22
CA THR A 111 -5.80 2.52 -0.49
C THR A 111 -4.95 1.37 0.02
N ILE A 112 -5.06 1.09 1.32
CA ILE A 112 -4.57 -0.14 1.94
C ILE A 112 -5.78 -1.02 2.22
N THR A 113 -5.95 -2.06 1.42
CA THR A 113 -7.01 -3.07 1.59
C THR A 113 -6.47 -4.25 2.37
N THR A 114 -7.06 -4.55 3.51
CA THR A 114 -6.74 -5.75 4.29
C THR A 114 -7.94 -6.68 4.31
N ASP A 115 -7.95 -7.69 3.45
CA ASP A 115 -8.93 -8.78 3.53
C ASP A 115 -8.51 -9.80 4.60
N SER A 116 -7.23 -9.81 4.95
CA SER A 116 -6.63 -10.51 6.09
C SER A 116 -5.74 -9.58 6.90
N ASN A 117 -5.33 -9.98 8.11
CA ASN A 117 -4.60 -9.10 9.01
C ASN A 117 -3.15 -8.88 8.54
N ALA A 118 -2.69 -7.64 8.62
CA ALA A 118 -1.33 -7.27 8.24
C ALA A 118 -0.72 -6.24 9.21
N ALA A 119 0.60 -6.20 9.26
CA ALA A 119 1.36 -5.24 10.04
C ALA A 119 2.33 -4.43 9.16
N ILE A 120 2.48 -3.16 9.49
CA ILE A 120 3.49 -2.27 8.90
C ILE A 120 4.21 -1.58 10.05
N SER A 121 5.49 -1.91 10.22
CA SER A 121 6.41 -1.21 11.13
C SER A 121 7.41 -0.33 10.39
N ALA A 122 7.55 -0.51 9.07
CA ALA A 122 8.22 0.47 8.21
C ALA A 122 7.54 1.84 8.35
N VAL A 123 8.34 2.90 8.26
CA VAL A 123 7.80 4.26 8.29
C VAL A 123 7.06 4.55 6.98
N ILE A 124 5.83 5.02 7.11
CA ILE A 124 5.01 5.52 6.03
C ILE A 124 5.15 7.04 5.96
N THR A 125 5.40 7.56 4.76
CA THR A 125 5.65 8.98 4.48
C THR A 125 4.71 9.48 3.38
N GLY A 126 4.56 10.82 3.29
CA GLY A 126 3.81 11.45 2.20
C GLY A 126 2.33 11.66 2.50
N ASN A 127 1.49 11.47 1.49
CA ASN A 127 0.04 11.72 1.54
C ASN A 127 -0.69 10.72 2.45
N GLY A 128 -2.01 10.84 2.48
CA GLY A 128 -2.89 10.02 3.29
C GLY A 128 -3.13 8.63 2.71
N PHE A 129 -3.93 7.85 3.44
CA PHE A 129 -4.47 6.61 2.90
C PHE A 129 -5.85 6.29 3.43
N THR A 130 -6.58 5.51 2.65
CA THR A 130 -7.81 4.86 3.07
C THR A 130 -7.50 3.42 3.50
N LYS A 131 -7.82 3.08 4.74
CA LYS A 131 -7.89 1.71 5.23
C LYS A 131 -9.24 1.09 4.82
N ALA A 132 -9.17 0.06 3.99
CA ALA A 132 -10.31 -0.73 3.53
C ALA A 132 -10.14 -2.22 3.91
N GLY A 133 -11.14 -3.04 3.58
CA GLY A 133 -11.17 -4.46 3.92
C GLY A 133 -11.49 -4.74 5.39
N LEU A 134 -11.94 -5.96 5.67
CA LEU A 134 -12.45 -6.36 7.00
C LEU A 134 -11.34 -6.73 8.00
N GLY A 135 -10.15 -7.05 7.51
CA GLY A 135 -8.98 -7.37 8.34
C GLY A 135 -8.46 -6.19 9.15
N ALA A 136 -7.58 -6.49 10.10
CA ALA A 136 -6.85 -5.51 10.88
C ALA A 136 -5.58 -5.06 10.16
N LEU A 137 -5.35 -3.75 10.10
CA LEU A 137 -4.04 -3.17 9.78
C LEU A 137 -3.40 -2.67 11.07
N THR A 138 -2.20 -3.15 11.37
CA THR A 138 -1.43 -2.67 12.53
C THR A 138 -0.30 -1.76 12.08
N LEU A 139 -0.31 -0.51 12.55
CA LEU A 139 0.73 0.48 12.31
C LEU A 139 1.56 0.68 13.57
N SER A 140 2.83 0.31 13.50
CA SER A 140 3.79 0.45 14.61
C SER A 140 4.95 1.39 14.30
N GLY A 141 5.06 1.84 13.04
CA GLY A 141 6.07 2.80 12.61
C GLY A 141 5.81 4.22 13.13
N GLU A 142 6.89 5.00 13.27
CA GLU A 142 6.82 6.43 13.50
C GLU A 142 6.54 7.15 12.17
N ASN A 143 5.26 7.14 11.76
CA ASN A 143 4.87 7.62 10.45
C ASN A 143 5.03 9.15 10.34
N THR A 144 5.27 9.64 9.12
CA THR A 144 5.42 11.08 8.82
C THR A 144 4.40 11.55 7.79
N LEU A 145 3.22 10.92 7.78
CA LEU A 145 2.10 11.28 6.92
C LEU A 145 1.74 12.76 7.09
N THR A 146 1.65 13.48 5.97
CA THR A 146 1.16 14.85 5.88
C THR A 146 -0.30 14.90 5.44
N GLY A 147 -0.77 13.88 4.72
CA GLY A 147 -2.18 13.67 4.37
C GLY A 147 -2.94 12.79 5.37
N GLY A 148 -4.26 12.90 5.37
CA GLY A 148 -5.14 12.27 6.37
C GLY A 148 -5.33 10.75 6.22
N THR A 149 -5.76 10.09 7.28
CA THR A 149 -6.14 8.67 7.26
C THR A 149 -7.66 8.54 7.25
N ILE A 150 -8.21 7.70 6.36
CA ILE A 150 -9.63 7.36 6.31
C ILE A 150 -9.79 5.89 6.72
N LEU A 151 -10.48 5.63 7.83
CA LEU A 151 -10.91 4.28 8.19
C LEU A 151 -12.29 4.00 7.59
N SER A 152 -12.32 3.17 6.55
CA SER A 152 -13.57 2.78 5.88
C SER A 152 -14.17 1.50 6.42
N ALA A 153 -13.33 0.51 6.79
CA ALA A 153 -13.77 -0.78 7.32
C ALA A 153 -12.65 -1.52 8.09
N GLY A 154 -13.05 -2.57 8.81
CA GLY A 154 -12.15 -3.43 9.57
C GLY A 154 -11.57 -2.73 10.80
N THR A 155 -10.36 -3.12 11.18
CA THR A 155 -9.66 -2.53 12.34
C THR A 155 -8.39 -1.81 11.92
N LEU A 156 -8.14 -0.64 12.50
CA LEU A 156 -6.86 0.06 12.43
C LEU A 156 -6.24 0.11 13.84
N ASN A 157 -5.19 -0.70 14.05
CA ASN A 157 -4.43 -0.68 15.29
C ASN A 157 -3.30 0.36 15.19
N LEU A 158 -3.32 1.32 16.11
CA LEU A 158 -2.36 2.40 16.23
C LEU A 158 -1.42 2.10 17.39
N ASN A 159 -0.30 1.46 17.06
CA ASN A 159 0.68 0.95 18.03
C ASN A 159 1.92 1.86 18.16
N ASN A 160 1.80 3.11 17.72
CA ASN A 160 2.80 4.15 17.90
C ASN A 160 2.10 5.51 18.08
N ALA A 161 2.65 6.38 18.92
CA ALA A 161 2.13 7.74 19.13
C ALA A 161 2.05 8.55 17.81
N ALA A 162 2.97 8.31 16.88
CA ALA A 162 3.01 8.92 15.55
C ALA A 162 2.43 8.04 14.44
N ALA A 163 1.66 6.98 14.76
CA ALA A 163 1.13 6.05 13.76
C ALA A 163 0.26 6.74 12.67
N LEU A 164 -0.35 7.89 12.97
CA LEU A 164 -1.16 8.68 12.02
C LEU A 164 -0.39 9.85 11.37
N GLY A 165 0.92 9.97 11.61
CA GLY A 165 1.73 11.04 11.06
C GLY A 165 1.59 12.39 11.77
N THR A 166 1.86 13.47 11.03
CA THR A 166 1.86 14.86 11.53
C THR A 166 0.47 15.29 12.01
N THR A 167 0.35 16.17 13.00
CA THR A 167 -0.96 16.59 13.57
C THR A 167 -1.95 17.21 12.57
N ASN A 168 -1.47 17.70 11.43
CA ASN A 168 -2.29 18.26 10.36
C ASN A 168 -3.02 17.19 9.53
N ALA A 169 -2.56 15.94 9.54
CA ALA A 169 -3.21 14.84 8.83
C ALA A 169 -4.50 14.43 9.56
N ALA A 170 -5.70 14.76 9.05
CA ALA A 170 -6.94 14.41 9.74
C ALA A 170 -7.17 12.88 9.82
N LEU A 171 -7.95 12.43 10.81
CA LEU A 171 -8.52 11.08 10.84
C LEU A 171 -10.01 11.16 10.50
N VAL A 172 -10.46 10.40 9.51
CA VAL A 172 -11.88 10.26 9.18
C VAL A 172 -12.30 8.81 9.43
N ILE A 173 -13.35 8.60 10.19
CA ILE A 173 -13.88 7.29 10.54
C ILE A 173 -15.26 7.14 9.90
N ASN A 174 -15.34 6.36 8.84
CA ASN A 174 -16.60 6.02 8.17
C ASN A 174 -17.23 4.73 8.72
N GLY A 175 -16.46 3.92 9.45
CA GLY A 175 -16.89 2.70 10.13
C GLY A 175 -15.71 1.92 10.71
N GLY A 176 -15.94 0.72 11.26
CA GLY A 176 -14.88 -0.18 11.73
C GLY A 176 -14.46 0.06 13.18
N SER A 177 -13.21 -0.29 13.52
CA SER A 177 -12.67 -0.15 14.88
C SER A 177 -11.28 0.46 14.90
N LEU A 178 -11.01 1.26 15.92
CA LEU A 178 -9.64 1.60 16.32
C LEU A 178 -9.14 0.62 17.37
N GLY A 179 -7.83 0.43 17.46
CA GLY A 179 -7.22 -0.42 18.47
C GLY A 179 -5.83 0.04 18.86
N ASN A 180 -5.38 -0.44 20.02
CA ASN A 180 -3.99 -0.42 20.44
C ASN A 180 -3.67 -1.82 20.99
N THR A 181 -2.78 -2.53 20.30
CA THR A 181 -2.34 -3.88 20.62
C THR A 181 -0.86 -3.93 21.01
N SER A 182 -0.23 -2.78 21.28
CA SER A 182 1.20 -2.65 21.61
C SER A 182 1.60 -3.29 22.95
N GLY A 183 0.64 -3.56 23.83
CA GLY A 183 0.88 -4.06 25.18
C GLY A 183 0.99 -2.97 26.25
N THR A 184 0.93 -1.70 25.85
CA THR A 184 0.94 -0.53 26.75
C THR A 184 -0.03 0.53 26.27
N ASP A 185 -0.46 1.43 27.15
CA ASP A 185 -1.25 2.58 26.75
C ASP A 185 -0.45 3.49 25.80
N ILE A 186 -1.14 4.06 24.80
CA ILE A 186 -0.56 4.98 23.83
C ILE A 186 -1.36 6.28 23.81
N THR A 187 -0.65 7.38 23.90
CA THR A 187 -1.17 8.71 23.60
C THR A 187 -0.71 9.14 22.22
N LEU A 188 -1.67 9.44 21.34
CA LEU A 188 -1.40 9.89 19.99
C LEU A 188 -0.79 11.30 20.01
N ALA A 189 0.12 11.55 19.07
CA ALA A 189 0.84 12.80 19.01
C ALA A 189 -0.09 13.95 18.61
N GLY A 190 -0.31 14.87 19.56
CA GLY A 190 -0.96 16.17 19.40
C GLY A 190 -2.47 16.12 19.10
N ASN A 191 -3.10 17.30 19.11
CA ASN A 191 -4.51 17.43 18.77
C ASN A 191 -4.67 17.34 17.25
N ARG A 192 -5.39 16.31 16.79
CA ARG A 192 -5.70 16.09 15.37
C ARG A 192 -7.19 16.23 15.14
N ALA A 193 -7.57 16.72 13.97
CA ALA A 193 -8.97 16.70 13.56
C ALA A 193 -9.45 15.25 13.38
N VAL A 194 -10.50 14.88 14.10
CA VAL A 194 -11.18 13.57 13.96
C VAL A 194 -12.61 13.82 13.49
N THR A 195 -12.98 13.24 12.36
CA THR A 195 -14.35 13.26 11.83
C THR A 195 -14.94 11.87 11.93
N VAL A 196 -16.09 11.73 12.56
CA VAL A 196 -16.80 10.45 12.71
C VAL A 196 -18.09 10.52 11.90
N ASN A 197 -18.13 9.79 10.78
CA ASN A 197 -19.26 9.74 9.84
C ASN A 197 -20.15 8.50 10.04
N GLY A 198 -19.68 7.52 10.81
CA GLY A 198 -20.41 6.29 11.12
C GLY A 198 -20.03 5.73 12.49
N ASP A 199 -20.77 4.73 12.94
CA ASP A 199 -20.46 4.03 14.19
C ASP A 199 -19.09 3.36 14.09
N PHE A 200 -18.30 3.46 15.16
CA PHE A 200 -17.02 2.78 15.26
C PHE A 200 -16.82 2.15 16.63
N GLY A 201 -16.01 1.10 16.68
CA GLY A 201 -15.64 0.39 17.90
C GLY A 201 -14.23 0.69 18.38
N PHE A 202 -13.94 0.27 19.60
CA PHE A 202 -12.59 0.09 20.09
C PHE A 202 -12.33 -1.39 20.34
N SER A 203 -11.31 -1.95 19.68
CA SER A 203 -10.95 -3.37 19.78
C SER A 203 -9.53 -3.63 20.28
N GLY A 204 -8.88 -2.61 20.84
CA GLY A 204 -7.55 -2.71 21.43
C GLY A 204 -7.54 -3.36 22.82
N THR A 205 -6.36 -3.84 23.24
CA THR A 205 -6.14 -4.39 24.59
C THR A 205 -5.65 -3.34 25.59
N ASN A 206 -5.23 -2.16 25.12
CA ASN A 206 -4.71 -1.05 25.93
C ASN A 206 -5.34 0.27 25.50
N ALA A 207 -5.22 1.35 26.27
CA ALA A 207 -5.82 2.64 25.94
C ALA A 207 -5.17 3.31 24.71
N LEU A 208 -5.97 4.11 24.00
CA LEU A 208 -5.56 4.96 22.86
C LEU A 208 -6.24 6.34 22.98
N ASN A 209 -5.47 7.44 22.90
CA ASN A 209 -5.98 8.80 23.13
C ASN A 209 -5.18 9.93 22.46
#